data_AF-A0AA88YCH0-F1
#
_entry.id   AF-A0AA88YCH0-F1
#
_cell.length_a   1.000
_cell.length_b   1.000
_cell.length_c   1.000
_cell.angle_alpha   90.00
_cell.angle_beta   90.00
_cell.angle_gamma   90.00
#
_symmetry.space_group_name_H-M   'P 1'
#
loop_
_entity.id
_entity.type
_entity.pdbx_description
1 polymer ?
#
loop_
_entity_poly.entity_id
_entity_poly.type
_entity_poly.pdbx_seq_one_letter_code
_entity_poly.pdbx_strand_id
1 'polypeptide(L)'
;MVIKWHLKSGKVSHEKYVLFQWNWHPVLHLVVRISLTMYITVTMIYYLANGNMNLLYLTTWCYIVLTLHLLLSTTLAIYGVATQTDQSPTHSVSVLELTEFDFSSSEAIQMEMVVTPNNNAEVPVPTNTSPQQEQLARNFRQPIRCLAVLSWTLSDVIFVFALMVTLMYWSIIHPSGNTSGASALTIYKEVNVHALNSVFVIIEELVSARPVRLLRFIYPTIFGGIYTMFALMYWLEDKENHVLYSILNFNKPEVAGFLCLLVIGIFILHLVHYGLHRFKLFLTNRLS
;
A
#
# COMPACT_ATOMS: atom_id res chain seq x y z
N MET A 1 -13.03 5.68 28.03
CA MET A 1 -12.91 7.05 27.48
C MET A 1 -13.29 6.97 26.01
N VAL A 2 -14.52 7.35 25.69
CA VAL A 2 -15.12 7.20 24.36
C VAL A 2 -14.63 8.37 23.49
N ILE A 3 -13.72 8.12 22.55
CA ILE A 3 -13.39 9.10 21.51
C ILE A 3 -14.56 9.08 20.52
N LYS A 4 -15.44 10.07 20.63
CA LYS A 4 -16.51 10.34 19.66
C LYS A 4 -15.85 10.81 18.36
N TRP A 5 -15.80 9.92 17.36
CA TRP A 5 -15.37 10.28 16.01
C TRP A 5 -16.49 11.02 15.28
N HIS A 6 -16.44 12.35 15.28
CA HIS A 6 -17.28 13.16 14.39
C HIS A 6 -16.68 13.15 12.98
N LEU A 7 -17.19 12.23 12.14
CA LEU A 7 -17.09 12.29 10.68
C LEU A 7 -17.86 13.52 10.18
N LYS A 8 -17.27 14.71 10.29
CA LYS A 8 -17.88 15.94 9.78
C LYS A 8 -16.86 16.91 9.16
N SER A 9 -16.04 16.43 8.24
CA SER A 9 -15.51 17.26 7.16
C SER A 9 -14.93 16.36 6.07
N GLY A 10 -15.10 16.75 4.81
CA GLY A 10 -14.51 16.08 3.65
C GLY A 10 -12.98 16.21 3.54
N LYS A 11 -12.28 16.46 4.66
CA LYS A 11 -10.82 16.56 4.70
C LYS A 11 -10.24 15.20 5.09
N VAL A 12 -9.38 14.66 4.23
CA VAL A 12 -8.70 13.39 4.46
C VAL A 12 -7.51 13.67 5.39
N SER A 13 -7.70 13.58 6.72
CA SER A 13 -6.57 13.67 7.65
C SER A 13 -5.57 12.54 7.36
N HIS A 14 -4.28 12.88 7.28
CA HIS A 14 -3.21 11.90 7.02
C HIS A 14 -2.97 10.93 8.20
N GLU A 15 -3.81 10.98 9.23
CA GLU A 15 -3.81 10.02 10.34
C GLU A 15 -4.22 8.61 9.85
N LYS A 16 -5.03 8.52 8.79
CA LYS A 16 -5.53 7.26 8.22
C LYS A 16 -4.45 6.32 7.66
N TYR A 17 -3.22 6.80 7.48
CA TYR A 17 -2.11 6.00 6.92
C TYR A 17 -1.37 5.19 7.98
N VAL A 18 -1.49 5.58 9.26
CA VAL A 18 -0.83 4.91 10.41
C VAL A 18 -1.86 4.25 11.33
N LEU A 19 -3.13 4.69 11.26
CA LEU A 19 -4.22 4.21 12.10
C LEU A 19 -4.81 2.87 11.65
N PHE A 20 -5.39 2.19 12.63
CA PHE A 20 -6.07 0.92 12.48
C PHE A 20 -7.53 1.17 12.12
N GLN A 21 -8.08 0.43 11.15
CA GLN A 21 -9.46 0.64 10.74
C GLN A 21 -10.45 0.29 11.85
N TRP A 22 -10.09 -0.71 12.67
CA TRP A 22 -10.93 -1.28 13.70
C TRP A 22 -10.51 -0.78 15.09
N ASN A 23 -11.46 -0.72 16.03
CA ASN A 23 -11.22 -0.42 17.45
C ASN A 23 -10.54 -1.59 18.19
N TRP A 24 -9.69 -2.36 17.50
CA TRP A 24 -8.91 -3.43 18.10
C TRP A 24 -7.80 -2.85 18.97
N HIS A 25 -7.40 -3.61 19.99
CA HIS A 25 -6.26 -3.24 20.82
C HIS A 25 -5.00 -3.11 19.92
N PRO A 26 -4.19 -2.04 20.06
CA PRO A 26 -3.02 -1.80 19.20
C PRO A 26 -2.06 -2.97 19.06
N VAL A 27 -1.88 -3.74 20.14
CA VAL A 27 -1.04 -4.95 20.17
C VAL A 27 -1.57 -6.02 19.23
N LEU A 28 -2.88 -6.25 19.16
CA LEU A 28 -3.45 -7.29 18.29
C LEU A 28 -3.19 -6.97 16.82
N HIS A 29 -3.39 -5.71 16.44
CA HIS A 29 -3.10 -5.26 15.08
C HIS A 29 -1.60 -5.40 14.75
N LEU A 30 -0.72 -5.07 15.69
CA LEU A 30 0.72 -5.23 15.51
C LEU A 30 1.11 -6.70 15.37
N VAL A 31 0.52 -7.61 16.15
CA VAL A 31 0.74 -9.05 16.04
C VAL A 31 0.38 -9.55 14.65
N VAL A 32 -0.81 -9.21 14.13
CA VAL A 32 -1.23 -9.62 12.77
C VAL A 32 -0.21 -9.17 11.73
N ARG A 33 0.23 -7.92 11.80
CA ARG A 33 1.21 -7.37 10.86
C ARG A 33 2.57 -8.04 10.94
N ILE A 34 3.10 -8.17 12.16
CA ILE A 34 4.39 -8.86 12.38
C ILE A 34 4.31 -10.29 11.88
N SER A 35 3.21 -11.02 12.12
CA SER A 35 3.03 -12.38 11.63
C SER A 35 3.04 -12.45 10.09
N LEU A 36 2.30 -11.57 9.41
CA LEU A 36 2.27 -11.52 7.94
C LEU A 36 3.65 -11.17 7.37
N THR A 37 4.29 -10.12 7.90
CA THR A 37 5.62 -9.67 7.48
C THR A 37 6.68 -10.74 7.73
N MET A 38 6.65 -11.41 8.89
CA MET A 38 7.60 -12.47 9.23
C MET A 38 7.44 -13.63 8.26
N TYR A 39 6.20 -14.09 8.01
CA TYR A 39 5.94 -15.19 7.10
C TYR A 39 6.48 -14.89 5.70
N ILE A 40 6.07 -13.77 5.09
CA ILE A 40 6.45 -13.45 3.71
C ILE A 40 7.97 -13.27 3.57
N THR A 41 8.63 -12.70 4.59
CA THR A 41 10.07 -12.41 4.58
C THR A 41 10.88 -13.70 4.73
N VAL A 42 10.48 -14.59 5.65
CA VAL A 42 11.15 -15.91 5.81
C VAL A 42 11.03 -16.71 4.51
N THR A 43 9.85 -16.73 3.90
CA THR A 43 9.64 -17.43 2.64
C THR A 43 10.40 -16.77 1.48
N MET A 44 10.49 -15.43 1.43
CA MET A 44 11.33 -14.69 0.47
C MET A 44 12.80 -15.11 0.59
N ILE A 45 13.34 -15.10 1.80
CA ILE A 45 14.72 -15.50 2.09
C ILE A 45 14.93 -16.97 1.68
N TYR A 46 13.99 -17.85 1.97
CA TYR A 46 14.05 -19.25 1.55
C TYR A 46 14.12 -19.39 0.02
N TYR A 47 13.28 -18.69 -0.73
CA TYR A 47 13.31 -18.76 -2.20
C TYR A 47 14.60 -18.19 -2.79
N LEU A 48 15.13 -17.11 -2.21
CA LEU A 48 16.42 -16.53 -2.60
C LEU A 48 17.58 -17.49 -2.32
N ALA A 49 17.61 -18.08 -1.11
CA ALA A 49 18.69 -18.99 -0.69
C ALA A 49 18.75 -20.28 -1.51
N ASN A 50 17.62 -20.75 -2.03
CA ASN A 50 17.56 -21.96 -2.85
C ASN A 50 17.66 -21.68 -4.36
N GLY A 51 17.90 -20.44 -4.78
CA GLY A 51 17.97 -20.09 -6.21
C GLY A 51 16.66 -20.28 -6.98
N ASN A 52 15.53 -20.37 -6.26
CA ASN A 52 14.20 -20.61 -6.84
C ASN A 52 13.51 -19.31 -7.27
N MET A 53 14.12 -18.15 -7.02
CA MET A 53 13.63 -16.86 -7.51
C MET A 53 14.16 -16.59 -8.91
N ASN A 54 13.25 -16.52 -9.88
CA ASN A 54 13.58 -16.06 -11.21
C ASN A 54 12.82 -14.76 -11.51
N LEU A 55 13.58 -13.66 -11.70
CA LEU A 55 13.03 -12.34 -12.02
C LEU A 55 12.26 -12.31 -13.34
N LEU A 56 12.34 -13.36 -14.14
CA LEU A 56 11.51 -13.52 -15.33
C LEU A 56 10.01 -13.52 -14.99
N TYR A 57 9.65 -14.07 -13.84
CA TYR A 57 8.26 -14.30 -13.48
C TYR A 57 7.62 -13.09 -12.82
N LEU A 58 6.45 -12.67 -13.32
CA LEU A 58 5.64 -11.61 -12.72
C LEU A 58 5.33 -11.93 -11.25
N THR A 59 5.10 -13.20 -10.92
CA THR A 59 4.89 -13.68 -9.55
C THR A 59 6.05 -13.29 -8.62
N THR A 60 7.30 -13.38 -9.09
CA THR A 60 8.48 -12.98 -8.31
C THR A 60 8.50 -11.47 -8.04
N TRP A 61 8.16 -10.65 -9.03
CA TRP A 61 8.04 -9.20 -8.84
C TRP A 61 6.95 -8.87 -7.82
N CYS A 62 5.80 -9.54 -7.91
CA CYS A 62 4.71 -9.39 -6.94
C CYS A 62 5.18 -9.77 -5.53
N TYR A 63 5.91 -10.87 -5.40
CA TYR A 63 6.43 -11.33 -4.11
C TYR A 63 7.40 -10.31 -3.49
N ILE A 64 8.26 -9.69 -4.29
CA ILE A 64 9.18 -8.61 -3.86
C ILE A 64 8.41 -7.38 -3.41
N VAL A 65 7.47 -6.90 -4.22
CA VAL A 65 6.66 -5.72 -3.90
C VAL A 65 5.81 -5.96 -2.66
N LEU A 66 5.21 -7.15 -2.51
CA LEU A 66 4.45 -7.54 -1.32
C LEU A 66 5.32 -7.53 -0.07
N THR A 67 6.50 -8.13 -0.15
CA THR A 67 7.45 -8.16 0.98
C THR A 67 7.86 -6.76 1.39
N LEU A 68 8.21 -5.90 0.42
CA LEU A 68 8.56 -4.51 0.68
C LEU A 68 7.40 -3.72 1.30
N HIS A 69 6.18 -3.87 0.75
CA HIS A 69 4.98 -3.22 1.26
C HIS A 69 4.71 -3.64 2.72
N LEU A 70 4.73 -4.94 3.02
CA LEU A 70 4.45 -5.44 4.36
C LEU A 70 5.53 -5.03 5.37
N LEU A 71 6.81 -4.95 4.98
CA LEU A 71 7.87 -4.41 5.82
C LEU A 71 7.62 -2.95 6.16
N LEU A 72 7.39 -2.11 5.14
CA LEU A 72 7.10 -0.68 5.33
C LEU A 72 5.86 -0.47 6.19
N SER A 73 4.81 -1.23 5.94
CA SER A 73 3.56 -1.11 6.69
C SER A 73 3.72 -1.52 8.15
N THR A 74 4.50 -2.56 8.45
CA THR A 74 4.83 -2.95 9.82
C THR A 74 5.70 -1.91 10.52
N THR A 75 6.70 -1.34 9.84
CA THR A 75 7.53 -0.25 10.40
C THR A 75 6.68 0.97 10.76
N LEU A 76 5.76 1.38 9.87
CA LEU A 76 4.84 2.49 10.13
C LEU A 76 3.90 2.20 11.31
N ALA A 77 3.41 0.97 11.44
CA ALA A 77 2.58 0.57 12.57
C ALA A 77 3.33 0.61 13.91
N ILE A 78 4.58 0.12 13.95
CA ILE A 78 5.44 0.19 15.15
C ILE A 78 5.66 1.65 15.54
N TYR A 79 6.01 2.50 14.57
CA TYR A 79 6.20 3.93 14.80
C TYR A 79 4.94 4.61 15.36
N GLY A 80 3.77 4.26 14.81
CA GLY A 80 2.48 4.77 15.28
C GLY A 80 2.16 4.40 16.73
N VAL A 81 2.50 3.18 17.17
CA VAL A 81 2.28 2.73 18.56
C VAL A 81 3.30 3.36 19.51
N ALA A 82 4.58 3.43 19.11
CA ALA A 82 5.63 4.03 19.94
C ALA A 82 5.35 5.50 20.23
N THR A 83 4.92 6.26 19.22
CA THR A 83 4.60 7.69 19.36
C THR A 83 3.34 7.97 20.16
N GLN A 84 2.33 7.09 20.13
CA GLN A 84 1.14 7.20 20.99
C GLN A 84 1.44 6.95 22.47
N THR A 85 2.41 6.07 22.76
CA THR A 85 2.79 5.72 24.14
C THR A 85 3.57 6.85 24.84
N ASP A 86 4.27 7.68 24.07
CA ASP A 86 5.08 8.80 24.56
C ASP A 86 4.26 10.04 24.97
N GLN A 87 2.94 10.07 24.70
CA GLN A 87 2.05 11.23 24.90
C GLN A 87 1.25 11.23 26.22
N SER A 88 1.85 10.76 27.31
CA SER A 88 1.28 10.94 28.65
C SER A 88 1.33 12.43 29.11
N PRO A 89 0.45 12.88 30.03
CA PRO A 89 -0.41 14.05 29.83
C PRO A 89 0.16 15.39 30.33
N THR A 90 1.31 15.81 29.81
CA THR A 90 1.79 17.19 30.03
C THR A 90 2.33 17.76 28.73
N HIS A 91 1.66 18.79 28.22
CA HIS A 91 1.87 19.45 26.92
C HIS A 91 1.20 18.73 25.73
N SER A 92 -0.11 18.95 25.63
CA SER A 92 -0.93 18.71 24.45
C SER A 92 -0.50 19.62 23.30
N VAL A 93 0.60 19.28 22.62
CA VAL A 93 0.75 19.64 21.21
C VAL A 93 0.03 18.54 20.43
N SER A 94 -1.22 18.83 20.10
CA SER A 94 -2.10 17.98 19.32
C SER A 94 -1.41 17.49 18.05
N VAL A 95 -1.08 16.20 18.00
CA VAL A 95 -0.64 15.50 16.77
C VAL A 95 -1.67 15.64 15.63
N LEU A 96 -2.92 15.96 16.01
CA LEU A 96 -4.01 16.33 15.11
C LEU A 96 -3.67 17.52 14.18
N GLU A 97 -2.79 18.44 14.56
CA GLU A 97 -2.34 19.53 13.66
C GLU A 97 -1.23 19.10 12.69
N LEU A 98 -0.56 17.97 12.95
CA LEU A 98 0.67 17.59 12.23
C LEU A 98 0.42 16.89 10.90
N THR A 99 -0.85 16.80 10.48
CA THR A 99 -1.27 16.09 9.27
C THR A 99 -2.20 16.88 8.35
N GLU A 100 -2.61 18.11 8.69
CA GLU A 100 -3.51 18.93 7.86
C GLU A 100 -2.80 20.00 7.00
N PHE A 101 -1.78 19.63 6.24
CA PHE A 101 -1.27 20.53 5.18
C PHE A 101 -1.41 19.86 3.81
N ASP A 102 -2.63 19.94 3.27
CA ASP A 102 -2.99 19.49 1.93
C ASP A 102 -2.68 20.60 0.91
N PHE A 103 -2.05 20.22 -0.19
CA PHE A 103 -1.71 21.09 -1.32
C PHE A 103 -2.96 21.28 -2.19
N SER A 104 -3.75 22.31 -1.88
CA SER A 104 -4.78 22.84 -2.79
C SER A 104 -5.19 24.26 -2.38
N SER A 105 -4.27 25.21 -2.53
CA SER A 105 -4.61 26.63 -2.74
C SER A 105 -3.36 27.33 -3.26
N SER A 106 -3.28 27.45 -4.59
CA SER A 106 -2.62 28.60 -5.18
C SER A 106 -3.52 29.78 -4.82
N GLU A 107 -3.09 30.62 -3.88
CA GLU A 107 -3.58 31.99 -3.68
C GLU A 107 -2.60 32.65 -2.71
N ALA A 108 -1.76 33.53 -3.25
CA ALA A 108 -1.97 34.97 -3.12
C ALA A 108 -1.74 35.42 -1.68
N ILE A 109 -0.52 35.92 -1.44
CA ILE A 109 -0.18 36.73 -0.28
C ILE A 109 -1.14 37.93 -0.27
N GLN A 110 -2.20 37.87 0.51
CA GLN A 110 -2.96 39.04 0.90
C GLN A 110 -2.49 39.45 2.29
N MET A 111 -1.69 40.51 2.31
CA MET A 111 -1.23 41.20 3.48
C MET A 111 -2.41 42.04 4.00
N GLU A 112 -3.22 41.46 4.89
CA GLU A 112 -4.30 42.21 5.53
C GLU A 112 -3.73 42.99 6.72
N MET A 113 -3.59 44.32 6.53
CA MET A 113 -3.18 45.26 7.56
C MET A 113 -4.38 45.55 8.47
N VAL A 114 -4.52 44.78 9.55
CA VAL A 114 -5.54 45.04 10.57
C VAL A 114 -5.02 46.13 11.51
N VAL A 115 -5.54 47.35 11.34
CA VAL A 115 -5.46 48.41 12.35
C VAL A 115 -6.64 48.25 13.29
N THR A 116 -6.40 47.95 14.57
CA THR A 116 -7.42 48.03 15.62
C THR A 116 -6.98 48.98 16.73
N PRO A 117 -7.81 49.98 17.09
CA PRO A 117 -7.59 50.77 18.28
C PRO A 117 -8.28 50.11 19.49
N ASN A 118 -7.51 50.05 20.58
CA ASN A 118 -7.91 50.11 21.98
C ASN A 118 -8.35 48.82 22.72
N ASN A 119 -7.46 48.41 23.62
CA ASN A 119 -7.63 47.97 25.01
C ASN A 119 -8.74 46.96 25.34
N ASN A 120 -8.36 45.69 25.44
CA ASN A 120 -8.49 44.87 26.65
C ASN A 120 -7.41 43.77 26.62
N ALA A 121 -6.79 43.50 27.75
CA ALA A 121 -5.59 42.68 27.88
C ALA A 121 -5.75 41.27 27.29
N GLU A 122 -5.21 41.05 26.09
CA GLU A 122 -4.87 39.72 25.60
C GLU A 122 -3.63 39.24 26.35
N VAL A 123 -3.77 38.16 27.10
CA VAL A 123 -2.63 37.36 27.54
C VAL A 123 -2.01 36.76 26.27
N PRO A 124 -0.74 37.07 25.93
CA PRO A 124 -0.12 36.48 24.77
C PRO A 124 0.06 34.98 25.05
N VAL A 125 -0.67 34.13 24.33
CA VAL A 125 -0.29 32.72 24.23
C VAL A 125 1.04 32.72 23.47
N PRO A 126 2.16 32.27 24.07
CA PRO A 126 3.45 32.37 23.39
C PRO A 126 3.52 31.28 22.33
N THR A 127 3.14 31.62 21.10
CA THR A 127 3.46 30.82 19.90
C THR A 127 4.90 31.10 19.48
N ASN A 128 5.85 30.95 20.39
CA ASN A 128 7.28 31.06 20.10
C ASN A 128 7.89 29.65 20.06
N THR A 129 7.46 28.82 19.11
CA THR A 129 8.27 27.66 18.72
C THR A 129 9.45 28.23 17.95
N SER A 130 10.69 28.02 18.42
CA SER A 130 11.85 28.60 17.74
C SER A 130 11.93 28.04 16.30
N PRO A 131 12.36 28.84 15.29
CA PRO A 131 12.50 28.36 13.91
C PRO A 131 13.31 27.05 13.81
N GLN A 132 14.25 26.85 14.74
CA GLN A 132 15.06 25.64 14.87
C GLN A 132 14.26 24.41 15.30
N GLN A 133 13.31 24.54 16.24
CA GLN A 133 12.43 23.45 16.66
C GLN A 133 11.46 23.03 15.53
N GLU A 134 10.94 24.00 14.78
CA GLU A 134 10.06 23.71 13.63
C GLU A 134 10.83 23.06 12.48
N GLN A 135 12.07 23.50 12.24
CA GLN A 135 12.94 22.90 11.24
C GLN A 135 13.39 21.47 11.62
N LEU A 136 13.73 21.25 12.89
CA LEU A 136 14.04 19.92 13.42
C LEU A 136 12.84 18.97 13.28
N ALA A 137 11.65 19.44 13.65
CA ALA A 137 10.43 18.65 13.51
C ALA A 137 10.10 18.35 12.04
N ARG A 138 10.32 19.30 11.11
CA ARG A 138 10.17 19.05 9.66
C ARG A 138 11.16 17.99 9.17
N ASN A 139 12.42 18.05 9.59
CA ASN A 139 13.44 17.09 9.20
C ASN A 139 13.08 15.65 9.62
N PHE A 140 12.48 15.46 10.80
CA PHE A 140 12.00 14.14 11.23
C PHE A 140 10.69 13.70 10.56
N ARG A 141 9.80 14.63 10.18
CA ARG A 141 8.51 14.31 9.54
C ARG A 141 8.65 13.87 8.09
N GLN A 142 9.59 14.45 7.35
CA GLN A 142 9.77 14.16 5.92
C GLN A 142 10.00 12.66 5.60
N PRO A 143 10.93 11.94 6.26
CA PRO A 143 11.18 10.54 5.93
C PRO A 143 9.96 9.64 6.20
N ILE A 144 9.26 9.82 7.33
CA ILE A 144 8.06 9.04 7.66
C ILE A 144 6.95 9.27 6.63
N ARG A 145 6.78 10.51 6.18
CA ARG A 145 5.82 10.84 5.11
C ARG A 145 6.17 10.11 3.82
N CYS A 146 7.44 10.09 3.42
CA CYS A 146 7.89 9.38 2.22
C CYS A 146 7.61 7.87 2.33
N LEU A 147 7.90 7.26 3.47
CA LEU A 147 7.63 5.84 3.72
C LEU A 147 6.13 5.52 3.67
N ALA A 148 5.28 6.40 4.22
CA ALA A 148 3.82 6.23 4.17
C ALA A 148 3.27 6.34 2.74
N VAL A 149 3.73 7.32 1.96
CA VAL A 149 3.32 7.49 0.55
C VAL A 149 3.80 6.30 -0.28
N LEU A 150 5.04 5.84 -0.08
CA LEU A 150 5.58 4.67 -0.76
C LEU A 150 4.77 3.42 -0.41
N SER A 151 4.54 3.16 0.87
CA SER A 151 3.74 2.01 1.33
C SER A 151 2.34 2.02 0.73
N TRP A 152 1.70 3.20 0.66
CA TRP A 152 0.38 3.34 0.06
C TRP A 152 0.40 3.04 -1.44
N THR A 153 1.36 3.58 -2.19
CA THR A 153 1.51 3.29 -3.63
C THR A 153 1.79 1.82 -3.89
N LEU A 154 2.66 1.19 -3.10
CA LEU A 154 2.92 -0.25 -3.22
C LEU A 154 1.68 -1.07 -2.88
N SER A 155 0.84 -0.61 -1.93
CA SER A 155 -0.41 -1.29 -1.59
C SER A 155 -1.40 -1.34 -2.76
N ASP A 156 -1.54 -0.24 -3.53
CA ASP A 156 -2.42 -0.20 -4.70
C ASP A 156 -1.91 -1.14 -5.81
N VAL A 157 -0.59 -1.14 -6.02
CA VAL A 157 0.06 -2.03 -7.00
C VAL A 157 -0.15 -3.49 -6.62
N ILE A 158 0.22 -3.85 -5.40
CA ILE A 158 0.25 -5.27 -5.02
C ILE A 158 -1.13 -5.86 -4.86
N PHE A 159 -2.12 -5.06 -4.42
CA PHE A 159 -3.50 -5.54 -4.33
C PHE A 159 -4.01 -6.03 -5.69
N VAL A 160 -3.80 -5.23 -6.74
CA VAL A 160 -4.20 -5.59 -8.11
C VAL A 160 -3.41 -6.79 -8.62
N PHE A 161 -2.08 -6.75 -8.53
CA PHE A 161 -1.24 -7.77 -9.15
C PHE A 161 -1.26 -9.11 -8.42
N ALA A 162 -1.42 -9.14 -7.10
CA ALA A 162 -1.59 -10.39 -6.37
C ALA A 162 -2.85 -11.13 -6.84
N LEU A 163 -3.99 -10.42 -6.91
CA LEU A 163 -5.24 -11.00 -7.42
C LEU A 163 -5.11 -11.43 -8.89
N MET A 164 -4.48 -10.60 -9.72
CA MET A 164 -4.28 -10.90 -11.14
C MET A 164 -3.43 -12.16 -11.34
N VAL A 165 -2.32 -12.30 -10.61
CA VAL A 165 -1.46 -13.49 -10.66
C VAL A 165 -2.20 -14.73 -10.21
N THR A 166 -2.99 -14.66 -9.12
CA THR A 166 -3.81 -15.79 -8.68
C THR A 166 -4.81 -16.19 -9.77
N LEU A 167 -5.55 -15.22 -10.32
CA LEU A 167 -6.56 -15.48 -11.35
C LEU A 167 -5.93 -16.10 -12.59
N MET A 168 -4.88 -15.50 -13.12
CA MET A 168 -4.19 -16.00 -14.32
C MET A 168 -3.61 -17.39 -14.10
N TYR A 169 -2.99 -17.63 -12.95
CA TYR A 169 -2.42 -18.94 -12.64
C TYR A 169 -3.50 -20.03 -12.64
N TRP A 170 -4.57 -19.85 -11.86
CA TRP A 170 -5.59 -20.89 -11.71
C TRP A 170 -6.52 -21.04 -12.91
N SER A 171 -6.75 -19.97 -13.69
CA SER A 171 -7.64 -20.03 -14.85
C SER A 171 -6.93 -20.42 -16.15
N ILE A 172 -5.64 -20.13 -16.30
CA ILE A 172 -4.91 -20.33 -17.57
C ILE A 172 -3.74 -21.30 -17.41
N ILE A 173 -2.88 -21.09 -16.42
CA ILE A 173 -1.59 -21.82 -16.32
C ILE A 173 -1.77 -23.21 -15.71
N HIS A 174 -2.40 -23.29 -14.53
CA HIS A 174 -2.58 -24.54 -13.79
C HIS A 174 -3.35 -25.62 -14.58
N PRO A 175 -4.48 -25.32 -15.25
CA PRO A 175 -5.20 -26.32 -16.05
C PRO A 175 -4.41 -26.82 -17.26
N SER A 176 -3.48 -26.00 -17.76
CA SER A 176 -2.62 -26.34 -18.90
C SER A 176 -1.42 -27.21 -18.51
N GLY A 177 -1.16 -27.38 -17.21
CA GLY A 177 -0.08 -28.19 -16.67
C GLY A 177 -0.49 -29.64 -16.43
N ASN A 178 0.40 -30.59 -16.71
CA ASN A 178 0.18 -32.00 -16.41
C ASN A 178 0.44 -32.27 -14.91
N THR A 179 -0.56 -32.04 -14.06
CA THR A 179 -0.43 -32.13 -12.59
C THR A 179 -0.65 -33.54 -12.03
N SER A 180 -0.87 -34.54 -12.88
CA SER A 180 -1.00 -35.94 -12.50
C SER A 180 0.30 -36.44 -11.85
N GLY A 181 0.28 -36.62 -10.52
CA GLY A 181 1.42 -37.09 -9.72
C GLY A 181 2.21 -36.00 -8.97
N ALA A 182 1.72 -34.76 -8.90
CA ALA A 182 2.39 -33.70 -8.17
C ALA A 182 2.56 -34.05 -6.67
N SER A 183 3.77 -33.89 -6.14
CA SER A 183 4.04 -34.09 -4.72
C SER A 183 3.32 -33.03 -3.86
N ALA A 184 3.04 -33.35 -2.60
CA ALA A 184 2.46 -32.39 -1.65
C ALA A 184 3.30 -31.11 -1.51
N LEU A 185 4.63 -31.23 -1.62
CA LEU A 185 5.55 -30.09 -1.60
C LEU A 185 5.39 -29.19 -2.83
N THR A 186 5.17 -29.78 -4.01
CA THR A 186 4.90 -29.02 -5.25
C THR A 186 3.60 -28.25 -5.12
N ILE A 187 2.53 -28.90 -4.69
CA ILE A 187 1.22 -28.26 -4.49
C ILE A 187 1.33 -27.10 -3.49
N TYR A 188 2.01 -27.33 -2.37
CA TYR A 188 2.25 -26.29 -1.38
C TYR A 188 2.96 -25.07 -1.97
N LYS A 189 4.04 -25.27 -2.75
CA LYS A 189 4.77 -24.18 -3.41
C LYS A 189 3.87 -23.38 -4.34
N GLU A 190 3.08 -24.06 -5.17
CA GLU A 190 2.18 -23.39 -6.11
C GLU A 190 1.10 -22.56 -5.41
N VAL A 191 0.48 -23.11 -4.37
CA VAL A 191 -0.50 -22.37 -3.54
C VAL A 191 0.17 -21.19 -2.84
N ASN A 192 1.39 -21.37 -2.34
CA ASN A 192 2.11 -20.35 -1.60
C ASN A 192 2.43 -19.13 -2.48
N VAL A 193 3.04 -19.35 -3.65
CA VAL A 193 3.48 -18.24 -4.50
C VAL A 193 2.34 -17.60 -5.29
N HIS A 194 1.25 -18.32 -5.56
CA HIS A 194 0.14 -17.79 -6.36
C HIS A 194 -1.08 -17.40 -5.54
N ALA A 195 -1.50 -18.17 -4.54
CA ALA A 195 -2.74 -17.91 -3.80
C ALA A 195 -2.53 -17.14 -2.49
N LEU A 196 -1.48 -17.45 -1.72
CA LEU A 196 -1.26 -16.78 -0.42
C LEU A 196 -0.96 -15.28 -0.57
N ASN A 197 -0.33 -14.86 -1.68
CA ASN A 197 -0.14 -13.44 -1.98
C ASN A 197 -1.47 -12.67 -1.96
N SER A 198 -2.51 -13.23 -2.59
CA SER A 198 -3.85 -12.65 -2.61
C SER A 198 -4.50 -12.62 -1.23
N VAL A 199 -4.33 -13.70 -0.45
CA VAL A 199 -4.83 -13.75 0.93
C VAL A 199 -4.19 -12.65 1.77
N PHE A 200 -2.87 -12.46 1.66
CA PHE A 200 -2.17 -11.46 2.45
C PHE A 200 -2.56 -10.03 2.09
N VAL A 201 -2.69 -9.68 0.80
CA VAL A 201 -3.14 -8.33 0.42
C VAL A 201 -4.57 -8.04 0.85
N ILE A 202 -5.46 -9.04 0.84
CA ILE A 202 -6.83 -8.89 1.30
C ILE A 202 -6.87 -8.66 2.82
N ILE A 203 -6.15 -9.47 3.60
CA ILE A 203 -6.07 -9.29 5.06
C ILE A 203 -5.48 -7.91 5.39
N GLU A 204 -4.38 -7.56 4.72
CA GLU A 204 -3.71 -6.29 4.91
C GLU A 204 -4.62 -5.10 4.57
N GLU A 205 -5.40 -5.17 3.50
CA GLU A 205 -6.39 -4.14 3.15
C GLU A 205 -7.53 -4.06 4.17
N LEU A 206 -8.05 -5.20 4.64
CA LEU A 206 -9.13 -5.24 5.63
C LEU A 206 -8.72 -4.65 6.98
N VAL A 207 -7.46 -4.84 7.36
CA VAL A 207 -6.93 -4.39 8.66
C VAL A 207 -6.51 -2.91 8.62
N SER A 208 -6.04 -2.42 7.47
CA SER A 208 -5.51 -1.06 7.31
C SER A 208 -6.60 0.01 7.14
N ALA A 209 -6.43 1.19 7.75
CA ALA A 209 -7.32 2.34 7.50
C ALA A 209 -6.99 3.14 6.22
N ARG A 210 -6.09 2.63 5.38
CA ARG A 210 -5.60 3.34 4.19
C ARG A 210 -6.75 3.68 3.23
N PRO A 211 -6.82 4.93 2.74
CA PRO A 211 -7.82 5.33 1.76
C PRO A 211 -7.48 4.75 0.37
N VAL A 212 -8.48 4.23 -0.34
CA VAL A 212 -8.33 3.82 -1.74
C VAL A 212 -9.02 4.85 -2.63
N ARG A 213 -8.31 5.35 -3.65
CA ARG A 213 -8.83 6.36 -4.60
C ARG A 213 -8.84 5.78 -6.02
N LEU A 214 -9.91 6.03 -6.77
CA LEU A 214 -10.07 5.49 -8.13
C LEU A 214 -8.95 5.92 -9.08
N LEU A 215 -8.52 7.19 -9.04
CA LEU A 215 -7.45 7.71 -9.91
C LEU A 215 -6.07 7.07 -9.69
N ARG A 216 -5.88 6.35 -8.57
CA ARG A 216 -4.61 5.67 -8.26
C ARG A 216 -4.40 4.38 -9.05
N PHE A 217 -5.34 3.97 -9.91
CA PHE A 217 -5.15 2.86 -10.87
C PHE A 217 -3.96 3.08 -11.83
N ILE A 218 -3.48 4.32 -11.95
CA ILE A 218 -2.27 4.65 -12.71
C ILE A 218 -1.03 3.93 -12.18
N TYR A 219 -0.91 3.72 -10.86
CA TYR A 219 0.26 3.05 -10.27
C TYR A 219 0.39 1.58 -10.66
N PRO A 220 -0.65 0.72 -10.51
CA PRO A 220 -0.58 -0.64 -11.05
C PRO A 220 -0.40 -0.65 -12.56
N THR A 221 -0.97 0.31 -13.30
CA THR A 221 -0.77 0.40 -14.76
C THR A 221 0.69 0.66 -15.11
N ILE A 222 1.37 1.59 -14.44
CA ILE A 222 2.80 1.87 -14.62
C ILE A 222 3.63 0.62 -14.28
N PHE A 223 3.34 -0.05 -13.17
CA PHE A 223 4.04 -1.27 -12.78
C PHE A 223 3.91 -2.38 -13.83
N GLY A 224 2.71 -2.60 -14.36
CA GLY A 224 2.47 -3.55 -15.46
C GLY A 224 3.22 -3.17 -16.73
N GLY A 225 3.28 -1.86 -17.06
CA GLY A 225 4.06 -1.35 -18.18
C GLY A 225 5.56 -1.59 -18.02
N ILE A 226 6.12 -1.36 -16.83
CA ILE A 226 7.53 -1.64 -16.52
C ILE A 226 7.84 -3.14 -16.69
N TYR A 227 6.99 -4.02 -16.14
CA TYR A 227 7.17 -5.46 -16.32
C TYR A 227 7.06 -5.89 -17.78
N THR A 228 6.09 -5.35 -18.52
CA THR A 228 5.91 -5.64 -19.95
C THR A 228 7.13 -5.21 -20.76
N MET A 229 7.70 -4.03 -20.44
CA MET A 229 8.94 -3.56 -21.06
C MET A 229 10.11 -4.50 -20.75
N PHE A 230 10.26 -4.92 -19.49
CA PHE A 230 11.27 -5.91 -19.12
C PHE A 230 11.12 -7.23 -19.89
N ALA A 231 9.90 -7.76 -19.98
CA ALA A 231 9.62 -8.98 -20.73
C ALA A 231 9.89 -8.83 -22.25
N LEU A 232 9.59 -7.66 -22.81
CA LEU A 232 9.90 -7.34 -24.20
C LEU A 232 11.41 -7.31 -24.44
N MET A 233 12.18 -6.66 -23.55
CA MET A 233 13.64 -6.61 -23.65
C MET A 233 14.26 -8.01 -23.57
N TYR A 234 13.76 -8.87 -22.68
CA TYR A 234 14.20 -10.26 -22.60
C TYR A 234 13.94 -11.05 -23.89
N TRP A 235 12.75 -10.87 -24.49
CA TRP A 235 12.42 -11.50 -25.77
C TRP A 235 13.26 -10.96 -26.94
N LEU A 236 13.60 -9.66 -26.94
CA LEU A 236 14.40 -9.05 -28.00
C LEU A 236 15.83 -9.60 -28.08
N GLU A 237 16.36 -10.13 -26.98
CA GLU A 237 17.69 -10.74 -26.92
C GLU A 237 17.77 -12.03 -27.75
N ASP A 238 16.75 -12.89 -27.65
CA ASP A 238 16.64 -14.13 -28.43
C ASP A 238 15.17 -14.46 -28.71
N LYS A 239 14.69 -14.09 -29.89
CA LYS A 239 13.26 -14.23 -30.25
C LYS A 239 12.82 -15.69 -30.38
N GLU A 240 13.74 -16.63 -30.56
CA GLU A 240 13.44 -18.05 -30.73
C GLU A 240 13.38 -18.76 -29.38
N ASN A 241 14.35 -18.50 -28.49
CA ASN A 241 14.47 -19.22 -27.22
C ASN A 241 13.89 -18.47 -26.02
N HIS A 242 13.71 -17.14 -26.08
CA HIS A 242 13.23 -16.33 -24.97
C HIS A 242 11.72 -16.05 -25.02
N VAL A 243 10.93 -17.14 -24.97
CA VAL A 243 9.47 -17.06 -24.80
C VAL A 243 9.11 -17.36 -23.34
N LEU A 244 8.70 -16.33 -22.58
CA LEU A 244 8.35 -16.43 -21.15
C LEU A 244 7.25 -17.47 -20.88
N TYR A 245 6.09 -17.22 -21.49
CA TYR A 245 4.88 -18.02 -21.38
C TYR A 245 4.19 -18.01 -22.74
N SER A 246 3.43 -19.06 -23.03
CA SER A 246 2.62 -19.11 -24.26
C SER A 246 1.73 -17.88 -24.45
N ILE A 247 1.26 -17.30 -23.35
CA ILE A 247 0.35 -16.14 -23.30
C ILE A 247 1.08 -14.82 -23.57
N LEU A 248 2.37 -14.72 -23.22
CA LEU A 248 3.20 -13.54 -23.46
C LEU A 248 4.21 -13.82 -24.58
N ASN A 249 3.77 -14.53 -25.62
CA ASN A 249 4.59 -14.85 -26.78
C ASN A 249 4.56 -13.70 -27.79
N PHE A 250 5.59 -12.85 -27.75
CA PHE A 250 5.73 -11.69 -28.65
C PHE A 250 5.93 -12.05 -30.13
N ASN A 251 6.15 -13.32 -30.47
CA ASN A 251 6.15 -13.77 -31.86
C ASN A 251 4.74 -13.84 -32.47
N LYS A 252 3.68 -13.76 -31.65
CA LYS A 252 2.29 -13.84 -32.09
C LYS A 252 1.57 -12.49 -31.95
N PRO A 253 0.70 -12.10 -32.91
CA PRO A 253 -0.05 -10.85 -32.83
C PRO A 253 -1.08 -10.83 -31.69
N GLU A 254 -1.51 -12.01 -31.21
CA GLU A 254 -2.45 -12.19 -30.10
C GLU A 254 -1.98 -11.53 -28.80
N VAL A 255 -0.64 -11.39 -28.61
CA VAL A 255 -0.06 -10.76 -27.43
C VAL A 255 -0.56 -9.33 -27.22
N ALA A 256 -0.79 -8.57 -28.30
CA ALA A 256 -1.26 -7.19 -28.20
C ALA A 256 -2.68 -7.14 -27.62
N GLY A 257 -3.57 -8.01 -28.11
CA GLY A 257 -4.92 -8.16 -27.57
C GLY A 257 -4.90 -8.59 -26.11
N PHE A 258 -4.03 -9.54 -25.76
CA PHE A 258 -3.86 -9.97 -24.37
C PHE A 258 -3.37 -8.84 -23.45
N LEU A 259 -2.39 -8.03 -23.87
CA LEU A 259 -1.92 -6.88 -23.11
C LEU A 259 -3.03 -5.82 -22.91
N CYS A 260 -3.87 -5.58 -23.93
CA CYS A 260 -5.05 -4.71 -23.77
C CYS A 260 -6.03 -5.28 -22.73
N LEU A 261 -6.29 -6.59 -22.75
CA LEU A 261 -7.13 -7.25 -21.74
C LEU A 261 -6.53 -7.15 -20.34
N LEU A 262 -5.20 -7.21 -20.18
CA LEU A 262 -4.55 -7.00 -18.89
C LEU A 262 -4.76 -5.59 -18.36
N VAL A 263 -4.69 -4.55 -19.19
CA VAL A 263 -4.96 -3.17 -18.76
C VAL A 263 -6.41 -3.02 -18.29
N ILE A 264 -7.36 -3.63 -19.01
CA ILE A 264 -8.77 -3.69 -18.59
C ILE A 264 -8.90 -4.46 -17.26
N GLY A 265 -8.21 -5.59 -17.12
CA GLY A 265 -8.16 -6.39 -15.90
C GLY A 265 -7.63 -5.61 -14.71
N ILE A 266 -6.55 -4.84 -14.89
CA ILE A 266 -5.99 -3.92 -13.87
C ILE A 266 -7.05 -2.92 -13.41
N PHE A 267 -7.78 -2.31 -14.36
CA PHE A 267 -8.86 -1.37 -14.03
C PHE A 267 -10.00 -2.03 -13.24
N ILE A 268 -10.46 -3.21 -13.67
CA ILE A 268 -11.51 -3.96 -12.98
C ILE A 268 -11.07 -4.35 -11.57
N LEU A 269 -9.84 -4.86 -11.40
CA LEU A 269 -9.32 -5.25 -10.09
C LEU A 269 -9.10 -4.03 -9.18
N HIS A 270 -8.74 -2.86 -9.73
CA HIS A 270 -8.69 -1.62 -8.97
C HIS A 270 -10.08 -1.15 -8.53
N LEU A 271 -11.12 -1.37 -9.35
CA LEU A 271 -12.52 -1.16 -8.94
C LEU A 271 -12.93 -2.10 -7.81
N VAL A 272 -12.47 -3.36 -7.83
CA VAL A 272 -12.68 -4.31 -6.72
C VAL A 272 -11.98 -3.83 -5.46
N HIS A 273 -10.74 -3.32 -5.56
CA HIS A 273 -10.00 -2.74 -4.43
C HIS A 273 -10.77 -1.56 -3.81
N TYR A 274 -11.25 -0.66 -4.66
CA TYR A 274 -12.08 0.47 -4.24
C TYR A 274 -13.40 0.01 -3.61
N GLY A 275 -14.06 -0.98 -4.20
CA GLY A 275 -15.28 -1.58 -3.67
C GLY A 275 -15.08 -2.18 -2.28
N LEU A 276 -13.98 -2.93 -2.08
CA LEU A 276 -13.60 -3.49 -0.78
C LEU A 276 -13.35 -2.38 0.25
N HIS A 277 -12.66 -1.32 -0.13
CA HIS A 277 -12.46 -0.15 0.72
C HIS A 277 -13.80 0.51 1.13
N ARG A 278 -14.73 0.69 0.18
CA ARG A 278 -16.06 1.24 0.47
C ARG A 278 -16.88 0.33 1.37
N PHE A 279 -16.82 -0.98 1.15
CA PHE A 279 -17.47 -1.98 1.99
C PHE A 279 -16.92 -1.96 3.43
N LYS A 280 -15.60 -1.88 3.58
CA LYS A 280 -14.92 -1.73 4.87
C LYS A 280 -15.40 -0.48 5.62
N LEU A 281 -15.45 0.67 4.95
CA LEU A 281 -15.98 1.91 5.55
C LEU A 281 -17.44 1.79 5.96
N PHE A 282 -18.27 1.15 5.14
CA PHE A 282 -19.67 0.89 5.46
C PHE A 282 -19.80 0.04 6.74
N LEU A 283 -19.02 -1.02 6.88
CA LEU A 283 -19.01 -1.87 8.08
C LEU A 283 -18.58 -1.09 9.32
N THR A 284 -17.50 -0.31 9.24
CA THR A 284 -17.02 0.50 10.37
C THR A 284 -18.08 1.47 10.86
N ASN A 285 -18.79 2.15 9.95
CA ASN A 285 -19.87 3.09 10.31
C ASN A 285 -21.11 2.41 10.91
N ARG A 286 -21.30 1.10 10.67
CA ARG A 286 -22.42 0.33 11.23
C ARG A 286 -22.09 -0.30 12.58
N LEU A 287 -20.81 -0.55 12.85
CA LEU A 287 -20.30 -1.21 14.05
C LEU A 287 -19.79 -0.24 15.12
N SER A 288 -19.70 1.07 14.80
CA SER A 288 -19.37 2.16 15.74
C SER A 288 -20.59 2.73 16.43
#